data_AF-A0A1H2DCP9-F1
#
_entry.id   AF-A0A1H2DCP9-F1
#
_cell.length_a   1.000
_cell.length_b   1.000
_cell.length_c   1.000
_cell.angle_alpha   90.00
_cell.angle_beta   90.00
_cell.angle_gamma   90.00
#
_symmetry.space_group_name_H-M   'P 1'
#
loop_
_entity.id
_entity.type
_entity.pdbx_description
1 polymer ?
#
loop_
_entity_poly.entity_id
_entity_poly.type
_entity_poly.pdbx_seq_one_letter_code
_entity_poly.pdbx_strand_id
1 'polypeptide(L)'
;MTQDSSFAVTIMSSFTAGPMEPALQYWWSRLGLPAQPSFAPYGQLTQSFLELAARGPAEGWTSVVVLLRWEDWLRHRPDLIDPYRGGVALEVLLADLCSSIAAARPAINGFIVILVCPPSAAWSTPDRTGVLSYLTERLRSSTRSLDVHVSYAAVTAAAYRPARIHDEHADQLGHMPYQPAYFTVLSTVVARHLLAAFGRFRRSVVLDPLRTLFAPVSVSTADRAAIYDLFSVIGVDRRLELLSVRPGVMVNLLIAENPGLRILQARGALYGRGGSADETIEDPIRDLRQLCATGVLDPHETVLLDVRPDVCSAAMAAFPGLVAVPPGADPGHAFAHVWAWDPGRLLPILPGAVPALDPESPVLPAGDPGLTDADSLHREVLRHRRTVRDAAAQAGSDAVPTPERTPCAP
;
A
#
# COMPACT_ATOMS: atom_id res chain seq x y z
N MET A 1 -19.57 10.70 28.64
CA MET A 1 -19.87 9.44 27.94
C MET A 1 -21.10 9.67 27.10
N THR A 2 -20.92 10.01 25.83
CA THR A 2 -21.99 10.29 24.86
C THR A 2 -21.81 9.32 23.72
N GLN A 3 -22.78 8.40 23.58
CA GLN A 3 -23.07 7.46 22.48
C GLN A 3 -21.90 7.10 21.54
N ASP A 4 -21.42 5.86 21.66
CA ASP A 4 -20.50 5.22 20.72
C ASP A 4 -21.10 5.24 19.30
N SER A 5 -20.61 6.13 18.44
CA SER A 5 -20.84 6.03 17.00
C SER A 5 -20.26 4.71 16.51
N SER A 6 -21.10 3.78 16.05
CA SER A 6 -20.66 2.47 15.59
C SER A 6 -19.64 2.61 14.44
N PHE A 7 -18.48 1.95 14.55
CA PHE A 7 -17.47 1.89 13.49
C PHE A 7 -17.41 0.46 12.95
N ALA A 8 -17.54 0.30 11.63
CA ALA A 8 -17.50 -1.00 10.97
C ALA A 8 -16.70 -0.95 9.68
N VAL A 9 -15.87 -1.97 9.48
CA VAL A 9 -15.20 -2.24 8.21
C VAL A 9 -15.53 -3.67 7.81
N THR A 10 -16.03 -3.86 6.59
CA THR A 10 -16.33 -5.17 6.03
C THR A 10 -15.38 -5.49 4.90
N ILE A 11 -14.71 -6.65 4.99
CA ILE A 11 -13.88 -7.23 3.95
C ILE A 11 -14.74 -8.17 3.12
N MET A 12 -14.86 -7.90 1.83
CA MET A 12 -15.53 -8.75 0.85
C MET A 12 -14.49 -9.29 -0.12
N SER A 13 -14.64 -10.52 -0.58
CA SER A 13 -13.64 -11.11 -1.48
C SER A 13 -14.24 -12.09 -2.49
N SER A 14 -13.65 -12.12 -3.68
CA SER A 14 -13.99 -13.13 -4.72
C SER A 14 -13.36 -14.50 -4.45
N PHE A 15 -12.48 -14.60 -3.46
CA PHE A 15 -11.75 -15.77 -2.96
C PHE A 15 -11.86 -15.90 -1.44
N THR A 16 -11.44 -17.02 -0.84
CA THR A 16 -11.44 -17.22 0.61
C THR A 16 -10.39 -16.33 1.29
N ALA A 17 -10.82 -15.26 1.96
CA ALA A 17 -9.94 -14.27 2.59
C ALA A 17 -9.66 -14.50 4.09
N GLY A 18 -10.23 -15.56 4.68
CA GLY A 18 -10.03 -15.91 6.10
C GLY A 18 -8.56 -15.93 6.57
N PRO A 19 -7.58 -16.42 5.77
CA PRO A 19 -6.16 -16.38 6.14
C PRO A 19 -5.57 -14.98 6.40
N MET A 20 -6.27 -13.90 6.01
CA MET A 20 -5.86 -12.52 6.27
C MET A 20 -6.17 -12.05 7.69
N GLU A 21 -7.08 -12.72 8.39
CA GLU A 21 -7.60 -12.26 9.68
C GLU A 21 -6.50 -11.97 10.72
N PRO A 22 -5.51 -12.86 10.98
CA PRO A 22 -4.50 -12.59 12.00
C PRO A 22 -3.66 -11.33 11.71
N ALA A 23 -3.30 -11.12 10.44
CA ALA A 23 -2.51 -9.97 10.02
C ALA A 23 -3.33 -8.67 10.04
N LEU A 24 -4.61 -8.73 9.68
CA LEU A 24 -5.52 -7.59 9.81
C LEU A 24 -5.74 -7.21 11.27
N GLN A 25 -5.95 -8.18 12.16
CA GLN A 25 -6.10 -7.93 13.61
C GLN A 25 -4.86 -7.25 14.21
N TYR A 26 -3.67 -7.68 13.79
CA TYR A 26 -2.41 -7.03 14.16
C TYR A 26 -2.40 -5.56 13.74
N TRP A 27 -2.72 -5.26 12.47
CA TRP A 27 -2.74 -3.89 11.99
C TRP A 27 -3.83 -3.04 12.64
N TRP A 28 -5.02 -3.59 12.87
CA TRP A 28 -6.10 -2.89 13.57
C TRP A 28 -5.69 -2.44 14.97
N SER A 29 -5.07 -3.35 15.71
CA SER A 29 -4.54 -3.08 17.05
C SER A 29 -3.46 -2.01 16.98
N ARG A 30 -2.56 -2.09 16.00
CA ARG A 30 -1.44 -1.15 15.83
C ARG A 30 -1.90 0.25 15.41
N LEU A 31 -2.95 0.34 14.61
CA LEU A 31 -3.51 1.60 14.13
C LEU A 31 -4.50 2.24 15.14
N GLY A 32 -4.86 1.52 16.19
CA GLY A 32 -5.83 1.96 17.20
C GLY A 32 -7.24 2.10 16.63
N LEU A 33 -7.61 1.23 15.68
CA LEU A 33 -8.96 1.24 15.09
C LEU A 33 -9.98 0.62 16.07
N PRO A 34 -11.18 1.21 16.22
CA PRO A 34 -12.07 0.93 17.35
C PRO A 34 -12.82 -0.40 17.26
N ALA A 35 -12.96 -1.00 16.07
CA ALA A 35 -13.63 -2.29 15.90
C ALA A 35 -12.90 -3.15 14.87
N GLN A 36 -12.78 -4.45 15.14
CA GLN A 36 -12.16 -5.43 14.24
C GLN A 36 -12.91 -5.53 12.90
N PRO A 37 -12.21 -5.87 11.80
CA PRO A 37 -12.87 -6.05 10.51
C PRO A 37 -13.76 -7.30 10.54
N SER A 38 -14.90 -7.19 9.88
CA SER A 38 -15.79 -8.32 9.60
C SER A 38 -15.52 -8.87 8.19
N PHE A 39 -15.70 -10.16 7.98
CA PHE A 39 -15.61 -10.77 6.65
C PHE A 39 -17.00 -11.13 6.14
N ALA A 40 -17.30 -10.71 4.91
CA ALA A 40 -18.48 -11.16 4.20
C ALA A 40 -18.30 -12.60 3.69
N PRO A 41 -19.39 -13.33 3.42
CA PRO A 41 -19.32 -14.65 2.83
C PRO A 41 -18.51 -14.67 1.52
N TYR A 42 -17.67 -15.70 1.38
CA TYR A 42 -16.83 -15.92 0.21
C TYR A 42 -17.65 -15.90 -1.11
N GLY A 43 -17.14 -15.18 -2.12
CA GLY A 43 -17.64 -15.27 -3.50
C GLY A 43 -18.97 -14.56 -3.75
N GLN A 44 -19.47 -13.78 -2.78
CA GLN A 44 -20.79 -13.15 -2.81
C GLN A 44 -20.70 -11.63 -2.89
N LEU A 45 -19.82 -11.08 -3.73
CA LEU A 45 -19.58 -9.63 -3.80
C LEU A 45 -20.86 -8.83 -4.10
N THR A 46 -21.57 -9.19 -5.18
CA THR A 46 -22.82 -8.51 -5.58
C THR A 46 -23.91 -8.66 -4.51
N GLN A 47 -24.09 -9.86 -3.96
CA GLN A 47 -25.10 -10.12 -2.92
C GLN A 47 -24.79 -9.33 -1.64
N SER A 48 -23.52 -9.27 -1.21
CA SER A 48 -23.11 -8.52 -0.02
C SER A 48 -23.40 -7.02 -0.15
N PHE A 49 -23.23 -6.44 -1.34
CA PHE A 49 -23.64 -5.06 -1.60
C PHE A 49 -25.16 -4.90 -1.60
N LEU A 50 -25.92 -5.83 -2.20
CA LEU A 50 -27.39 -5.78 -2.15
C LEU A 50 -27.93 -5.91 -0.72
N GLU A 51 -27.30 -6.71 0.14
CA GLU A 51 -27.63 -6.82 1.56
C GLU A 51 -27.31 -5.53 2.33
N LEU A 52 -26.23 -4.83 1.98
CA LEU A 52 -25.97 -3.48 2.51
C LEU A 52 -27.05 -2.49 2.06
N ALA A 53 -27.42 -2.52 0.78
CA ALA A 53 -28.49 -1.67 0.24
C ALA A 53 -29.83 -1.92 0.95
N ALA A 54 -30.18 -3.19 1.18
CA ALA A 54 -31.40 -3.59 1.86
C ALA A 54 -31.45 -3.19 3.35
N ARG A 55 -30.30 -3.10 4.02
CA ARG A 55 -30.20 -2.64 5.41
C ARG A 55 -30.46 -1.14 5.57
N GLY A 56 -30.26 -0.36 4.51
CA GLY A 56 -30.40 1.10 4.54
C GLY A 56 -29.21 1.82 5.21
N PRO A 57 -29.31 3.15 5.41
CA PRO A 57 -28.25 3.98 5.99
C PRO A 57 -27.76 3.46 7.33
N ALA A 58 -26.44 3.23 7.46
CA ALA A 58 -25.84 2.88 8.74
C ALA A 58 -25.93 4.05 9.73
N GLU A 59 -26.16 3.73 11.01
CA GLU A 59 -26.20 4.73 12.10
C GLU A 59 -24.81 5.29 12.45
N GLY A 60 -23.72 4.70 11.94
CA GLY A 60 -22.34 5.15 12.17
C GLY A 60 -21.41 4.95 10.97
N TRP A 61 -20.10 5.04 11.21
CA TRP A 61 -19.09 4.92 10.18
C TRP A 61 -19.02 3.48 9.65
N THR A 62 -19.35 3.29 8.38
CA THR A 62 -19.30 1.97 7.72
C THR A 62 -18.47 2.07 6.47
N SER A 63 -17.44 1.24 6.35
CA SER A 63 -16.58 1.17 5.16
C SER A 63 -16.48 -0.25 4.62
N VAL A 64 -16.21 -0.36 3.33
CA VAL A 64 -16.11 -1.65 2.63
C VAL A 64 -14.77 -1.74 1.93
N VAL A 65 -14.10 -2.88 2.09
CA VAL A 65 -12.91 -3.25 1.31
C VAL A 65 -13.24 -4.50 0.51
N VAL A 66 -13.06 -4.43 -0.79
CA VAL A 66 -13.29 -5.54 -1.72
C VAL A 66 -11.94 -6.05 -2.22
N LEU A 67 -11.71 -7.34 -2.11
CA LEU A 67 -10.58 -8.05 -2.70
C LEU A 67 -11.08 -8.80 -3.92
N LEU A 68 -10.83 -8.21 -5.10
CA LEU A 68 -11.36 -8.71 -6.36
C LEU A 68 -10.27 -9.40 -7.15
N ARG A 69 -10.51 -10.64 -7.55
CA ARG A 69 -9.70 -11.35 -8.53
C ARG A 69 -10.64 -11.82 -9.64
N TRP A 70 -10.50 -11.20 -10.82
CA TRP A 70 -11.48 -11.29 -11.91
C TRP A 70 -11.82 -12.71 -12.33
N GLU A 71 -10.80 -13.57 -12.45
CA GLU A 71 -11.01 -14.93 -12.94
C GLU A 71 -11.82 -15.82 -11.99
N ASP A 72 -11.96 -15.45 -10.71
CA ASP A 72 -12.72 -16.24 -9.74
C ASP A 72 -14.19 -16.38 -10.16
N TRP A 73 -14.73 -15.39 -10.87
CA TRP A 73 -16.10 -15.43 -11.40
C TRP A 73 -16.28 -16.41 -12.56
N LEU A 74 -15.19 -16.82 -13.21
CA LEU A 74 -15.21 -17.80 -14.30
C LEU A 74 -14.82 -19.20 -13.82
N ARG A 75 -14.54 -19.38 -12.53
CA ARG A 75 -14.03 -20.63 -11.95
C ARG A 75 -14.88 -21.86 -12.27
N HIS A 76 -16.21 -21.71 -12.28
CA HIS A 76 -17.15 -22.79 -12.60
C HIS A 76 -17.64 -22.77 -14.05
N ARG A 77 -16.95 -22.02 -14.93
CA ARG A 77 -17.29 -21.81 -16.34
C ARG A 77 -16.11 -22.17 -17.24
N PRO A 78 -15.70 -23.46 -17.31
CA PRO A 78 -14.59 -23.88 -18.17
C PRO A 78 -14.86 -23.64 -19.66
N ASP A 79 -16.14 -23.49 -20.05
CA ASP A 79 -16.58 -23.08 -21.39
C ASP A 79 -16.15 -21.65 -21.76
N LEU A 80 -15.76 -20.83 -20.78
CA LEU A 80 -15.39 -19.42 -20.92
C LEU A 80 -13.90 -19.16 -20.66
N ILE A 81 -13.06 -20.19 -20.78
CA ILE A 81 -11.59 -20.08 -20.68
C ILE A 81 -11.03 -19.22 -21.83
N ASP A 82 -11.70 -19.18 -22.98
CA ASP A 82 -11.35 -18.30 -24.09
C ASP A 82 -11.40 -16.81 -23.67
N PRO A 83 -10.33 -16.02 -23.87
CA PRO A 83 -10.26 -14.63 -23.39
C PRO A 83 -11.40 -13.75 -23.91
N TYR A 84 -11.85 -13.95 -25.15
CA TYR A 84 -12.91 -13.14 -25.74
C TYR A 84 -14.27 -13.47 -25.09
N ARG A 85 -14.66 -14.75 -25.06
CA ARG A 85 -15.93 -15.17 -24.45
C ARG A 85 -15.96 -14.95 -22.94
N GLY A 86 -14.84 -15.22 -22.26
CA GLY A 86 -14.66 -14.92 -20.84
C GLY A 86 -14.77 -13.42 -20.54
N GLY A 87 -14.14 -12.58 -21.36
CA GLY A 87 -14.23 -11.13 -21.24
C GLY A 87 -15.66 -10.60 -21.36
N VAL A 88 -16.45 -11.10 -22.32
CA VAL A 88 -17.86 -10.72 -22.48
C VAL A 88 -18.69 -11.11 -21.24
N ALA A 89 -18.47 -12.30 -20.69
CA ALA A 89 -19.16 -12.72 -19.47
C ALA A 89 -18.76 -11.87 -18.25
N LEU A 90 -17.48 -11.52 -18.13
CA LEU A 90 -16.99 -10.65 -17.07
C LEU A 90 -17.53 -9.22 -17.18
N GLU A 91 -17.75 -8.68 -18.38
CA GLU A 91 -18.41 -7.37 -18.57
C GLU A 91 -19.84 -7.36 -18.00
N VAL A 92 -20.60 -8.44 -18.19
CA VAL A 92 -21.95 -8.57 -17.60
C VAL A 92 -21.87 -8.56 -16.07
N LEU A 93 -20.98 -9.37 -15.50
CA LEU A 93 -20.79 -9.44 -14.05
C LEU A 93 -20.25 -8.14 -13.46
N LEU A 94 -19.41 -7.42 -14.21
CA LEU A 94 -18.95 -6.08 -13.87
C LEU A 94 -20.13 -5.09 -13.82
N ALA A 95 -21.05 -5.14 -14.79
CA ALA A 95 -22.24 -4.29 -14.80
C ALA A 95 -23.13 -4.56 -13.57
N ASP A 96 -23.32 -5.84 -13.21
CA ASP A 96 -24.06 -6.24 -12.01
C ASP A 96 -23.37 -5.73 -10.74
N LEU A 97 -22.04 -5.90 -10.63
CA LEU A 97 -21.26 -5.40 -9.50
C LEU A 97 -21.40 -3.88 -9.38
N CYS A 98 -21.21 -3.13 -10.46
CA CYS A 98 -21.35 -1.66 -10.46
C CYS A 98 -22.74 -1.22 -10.02
N SER A 99 -23.77 -1.90 -10.51
CA SER A 99 -25.17 -1.62 -10.14
C SER A 99 -25.42 -1.90 -8.65
N SER A 100 -24.89 -2.99 -8.12
CA SER A 100 -25.00 -3.31 -6.68
C SER A 100 -24.25 -2.31 -5.80
N ILE A 101 -23.04 -1.87 -6.21
CA ILE A 101 -22.29 -0.83 -5.50
C ILE A 101 -23.07 0.49 -5.49
N ALA A 102 -23.65 0.88 -6.63
CA ALA A 102 -24.47 2.09 -6.74
C ALA A 102 -25.69 2.04 -5.80
N ALA A 103 -26.36 0.88 -5.74
CA ALA A 103 -27.49 0.66 -4.84
C ALA A 103 -27.08 0.70 -3.36
N ALA A 104 -25.90 0.16 -3.02
CA ALA A 104 -25.39 0.12 -1.65
C ALA A 104 -24.78 1.45 -1.18
N ARG A 105 -24.35 2.32 -2.09
CA ARG A 105 -23.60 3.54 -1.74
C ARG A 105 -24.32 4.44 -0.72
N PRO A 106 -25.66 4.67 -0.77
CA PRO A 106 -26.37 5.45 0.23
C PRO A 106 -26.38 4.82 1.63
N ALA A 107 -26.17 3.51 1.73
CA ALA A 107 -26.09 2.80 3.01
C ALA A 107 -24.72 2.96 3.71
N ILE A 108 -23.70 3.39 2.97
CA ILE A 108 -22.29 3.40 3.39
C ILE A 108 -21.86 4.83 3.70
N ASN A 109 -21.58 5.13 4.98
CA ASN A 109 -21.15 6.47 5.41
C ASN A 109 -19.62 6.69 5.42
N GLY A 110 -18.85 5.66 5.06
CA GLY A 110 -17.40 5.72 4.91
C GLY A 110 -16.94 5.48 3.47
N PHE A 111 -15.76 4.89 3.30
CA PHE A 111 -15.15 4.65 1.99
C PHE A 111 -15.46 3.26 1.46
N ILE A 112 -15.34 3.12 0.14
CA ILE A 112 -15.32 1.83 -0.56
C ILE A 112 -13.97 1.73 -1.28
N VAL A 113 -13.18 0.72 -0.93
CA VAL A 113 -11.89 0.42 -1.55
C VAL A 113 -11.99 -0.93 -2.25
N ILE A 114 -11.67 -0.98 -3.54
CA ILE A 114 -11.57 -2.22 -4.32
C ILE A 114 -10.10 -2.44 -4.68
N LEU A 115 -9.55 -3.55 -4.19
CA LEU A 115 -8.21 -4.02 -4.50
C LEU A 115 -8.31 -5.15 -5.51
N VAL A 116 -7.92 -4.87 -6.76
CA VAL A 116 -7.77 -5.88 -7.79
C VAL A 116 -6.49 -6.67 -7.52
N CYS A 117 -6.67 -7.92 -7.13
CA CYS A 117 -5.62 -8.81 -6.67
C CYS A 117 -4.97 -9.55 -7.86
N PRO A 118 -3.70 -10.01 -7.74
CA PRO A 118 -2.99 -10.65 -8.84
C PRO A 118 -3.73 -11.90 -9.36
N PRO A 119 -3.85 -12.05 -10.68
CA PRO A 119 -4.42 -13.25 -11.26
C PRO A 119 -3.45 -14.44 -11.17
N SER A 120 -3.95 -15.66 -11.28
CA SER A 120 -3.13 -16.89 -11.39
C SER A 120 -2.23 -16.84 -12.62
N ALA A 121 -1.19 -17.67 -12.62
CA ALA A 121 -0.33 -17.90 -13.78
C ALA A 121 -1.12 -18.17 -15.07
N ALA A 122 -2.20 -18.97 -14.99
CA ALA A 122 -3.07 -19.24 -16.14
C ALA A 122 -3.73 -17.97 -16.72
N TRP A 123 -4.01 -16.98 -15.88
CA TRP A 123 -4.68 -15.72 -16.26
C TRP A 123 -3.71 -14.55 -16.47
N SER A 124 -2.40 -14.82 -16.41
CA SER A 124 -1.33 -13.83 -16.57
C SER A 124 -0.75 -13.74 -18.00
N THR A 125 -1.43 -14.30 -19.01
CA THR A 125 -1.01 -14.16 -20.42
C THR A 125 -1.31 -12.76 -20.96
N PRO A 126 -0.59 -12.26 -21.98
CA PRO A 126 -0.81 -10.90 -22.53
C PRO A 126 -2.27 -10.62 -22.93
N ASP A 127 -2.92 -11.56 -23.62
CA ASP A 127 -4.32 -11.37 -24.06
C ASP A 127 -5.28 -11.27 -22.86
N ARG A 128 -5.10 -12.12 -21.83
CA ARG A 128 -5.97 -12.13 -20.64
C ARG A 128 -5.70 -10.92 -19.76
N THR A 129 -4.44 -10.59 -19.51
CA THR A 129 -4.06 -9.40 -18.73
C THR A 129 -4.57 -8.12 -19.38
N GLY A 130 -4.59 -8.03 -20.71
CA GLY A 130 -5.25 -6.94 -21.45
C GLY A 130 -6.73 -6.83 -21.14
N VAL A 131 -7.47 -7.94 -21.18
CA VAL A 131 -8.90 -8.00 -20.82
C VAL A 131 -9.13 -7.61 -19.36
N LEU A 132 -8.35 -8.15 -18.42
CA LEU A 132 -8.49 -7.82 -16.99
C LEU A 132 -8.18 -6.35 -16.70
N SER A 133 -7.20 -5.78 -17.40
CA SER A 133 -6.85 -4.37 -17.29
C SER A 133 -7.96 -3.47 -17.83
N TYR A 134 -8.55 -3.85 -18.96
CA TYR A 134 -9.71 -3.18 -19.53
C TYR A 134 -10.91 -3.19 -18.57
N LEU A 135 -11.25 -4.35 -18.02
CA LEU A 135 -12.34 -4.49 -17.03
C LEU A 135 -12.09 -3.66 -15.76
N THR A 136 -10.84 -3.61 -15.30
CA THR A 136 -10.47 -2.79 -14.14
C THR A 136 -10.63 -1.30 -14.41
N GLU A 137 -10.27 -0.83 -15.60
CA GLU A 137 -10.44 0.58 -15.97
C GLU A 137 -11.92 0.94 -16.19
N ARG A 138 -12.71 -0.01 -16.71
CA ARG A 138 -14.16 0.10 -16.80
C ARG A 138 -14.80 0.20 -15.41
N LEU A 139 -14.39 -0.65 -14.47
CA LEU A 139 -14.83 -0.59 -13.07
C LEU A 139 -14.51 0.78 -12.44
N ARG A 140 -13.27 1.26 -12.60
CA ARG A 140 -12.86 2.60 -12.15
C ARG A 140 -13.75 3.70 -12.72
N SER A 141 -13.94 3.68 -14.03
CA SER A 141 -14.72 4.69 -14.74
C SER A 141 -16.19 4.69 -14.29
N SER A 142 -16.81 3.51 -14.20
CA SER A 142 -18.22 3.36 -13.83
C SER A 142 -18.51 3.70 -12.36
N THR A 143 -17.51 3.58 -11.48
CA THR A 143 -17.68 3.84 -10.04
C THR A 143 -17.13 5.20 -9.59
N ARG A 144 -16.58 6.00 -10.52
CA ARG A 144 -15.95 7.31 -10.22
C ARG A 144 -16.88 8.30 -9.54
N SER A 145 -18.16 8.35 -9.91
CA SER A 145 -19.15 9.25 -9.31
C SER A 145 -19.61 8.81 -7.93
N LEU A 146 -19.29 7.57 -7.52
CA LEU A 146 -19.71 6.96 -6.26
C LEU A 146 -18.64 7.07 -5.17
N ASP A 147 -17.54 7.79 -5.42
CA ASP A 147 -16.40 7.91 -4.48
C ASP A 147 -15.82 6.55 -4.08
N VAL A 148 -15.75 5.63 -5.04
CA VAL A 148 -15.14 4.31 -4.89
C VAL A 148 -13.69 4.40 -5.34
N HIS A 149 -12.78 3.93 -4.49
CA HIS A 149 -11.37 3.85 -4.84
C HIS A 149 -11.02 2.45 -5.37
N VAL A 150 -10.42 2.37 -6.56
CA VAL A 150 -10.01 1.10 -7.18
C VAL A 150 -8.52 1.10 -7.50
N SER A 151 -7.77 0.16 -6.93
CA SER A 151 -6.33 0.00 -7.14
C SER A 151 -5.95 -1.46 -7.39
N TYR A 152 -4.79 -1.68 -8.00
CA TYR A 152 -4.17 -2.99 -8.06
C TYR A 152 -3.42 -3.25 -6.76
N ALA A 153 -3.74 -4.34 -6.07
CA ALA A 153 -3.05 -4.74 -4.84
C ALA A 153 -1.54 -4.95 -5.09
N ALA A 154 -1.18 -5.40 -6.29
CA ALA A 154 0.19 -5.66 -6.71
C ALA A 154 1.10 -4.41 -6.60
N VAL A 155 0.57 -3.22 -6.82
CA VAL A 155 1.39 -1.99 -6.80
C VAL A 155 1.89 -1.68 -5.41
N THR A 156 1.04 -1.76 -4.40
CA THR A 156 1.46 -1.58 -3.01
C THR A 156 2.19 -2.82 -2.48
N ALA A 157 1.81 -4.02 -2.92
CA ALA A 157 2.44 -5.27 -2.50
C ALA A 157 3.88 -5.42 -3.00
N ALA A 158 4.25 -4.81 -4.14
CA ALA A 158 5.58 -4.91 -4.73
C ALA A 158 6.69 -4.46 -3.76
N ALA A 159 6.42 -3.46 -2.92
CA ALA A 159 7.36 -2.98 -1.90
C ALA A 159 7.83 -4.09 -0.94
N TYR A 160 6.97 -5.07 -0.67
CA TYR A 160 7.24 -6.16 0.28
C TYR A 160 7.95 -7.37 -0.36
N ARG A 161 8.25 -7.30 -1.67
CA ARG A 161 9.02 -8.32 -2.43
C ARG A 161 8.60 -9.77 -2.08
N PRO A 162 7.31 -10.15 -2.25
CA PRO A 162 6.85 -11.49 -1.91
C PRO A 162 7.55 -12.52 -2.79
N ALA A 163 8.22 -13.50 -2.17
CA ALA A 163 9.00 -14.51 -2.90
C ALA A 163 8.13 -15.42 -3.78
N ARG A 164 6.93 -15.78 -3.29
CA ARG A 164 5.92 -16.54 -4.03
C ARG A 164 4.55 -15.99 -3.69
N ILE A 165 3.77 -15.71 -4.73
CA ILE A 165 2.44 -15.10 -4.59
C ILE A 165 1.37 -16.19 -4.50
N HIS A 166 1.36 -17.13 -5.46
CA HIS A 166 0.24 -18.07 -5.64
C HIS A 166 0.44 -19.41 -4.95
N ASP A 167 -0.67 -19.99 -4.50
CA ASP A 167 -0.78 -21.38 -4.06
C ASP A 167 -1.88 -22.09 -4.86
N GLU A 168 -1.50 -22.73 -5.97
CA GLU A 168 -2.46 -23.38 -6.86
C GLU A 168 -3.19 -24.56 -6.21
N HIS A 169 -2.52 -25.25 -5.27
CA HIS A 169 -3.12 -26.40 -4.59
C HIS A 169 -4.18 -25.94 -3.58
N ALA A 170 -3.86 -24.94 -2.76
CA ALA A 170 -4.83 -24.33 -1.84
C ALA A 170 -5.96 -23.61 -2.61
N ASP A 171 -5.68 -23.04 -3.78
CA ASP A 171 -6.70 -22.42 -4.63
C ASP A 171 -7.70 -23.46 -5.15
N GLN A 172 -7.23 -24.64 -5.55
CA GLN A 172 -8.10 -25.73 -6.04
C GLN A 172 -8.99 -26.31 -4.93
N LEU A 173 -8.45 -26.49 -3.73
CA LEU A 173 -9.16 -27.17 -2.64
C LEU A 173 -10.06 -26.25 -1.82
N GLY A 174 -9.63 -25.00 -1.60
CA GLY A 174 -10.28 -24.08 -0.66
C GLY A 174 -10.48 -22.68 -1.20
N HIS A 175 -10.24 -22.46 -2.49
CA HIS A 175 -10.32 -21.13 -3.12
C HIS A 175 -9.46 -20.10 -2.38
N MET A 176 -8.30 -20.54 -1.90
CA MET A 176 -7.28 -19.73 -1.24
C MET A 176 -6.12 -19.52 -2.22
N PRO A 177 -6.14 -18.43 -3.01
CA PRO A 177 -5.30 -18.32 -4.20
C PRO A 177 -3.85 -17.96 -3.93
N TYR A 178 -3.55 -17.60 -2.69
CA TYR A 178 -2.30 -16.99 -2.30
C TYR A 178 -1.60 -17.78 -1.22
N GLN A 179 -0.28 -17.68 -1.22
CA GLN A 179 0.55 -18.18 -0.13
C GLN A 179 0.21 -17.44 1.19
N PRO A 180 0.35 -18.09 2.36
CA PRO A 180 0.14 -17.43 3.66
C PRO A 180 0.94 -16.12 3.81
N ALA A 181 2.17 -16.08 3.31
CA ALA A 181 3.00 -14.89 3.30
C ALA A 181 2.45 -13.77 2.41
N TYR A 182 1.78 -14.10 1.31
CA TYR A 182 1.15 -13.10 0.47
C TYR A 182 -0.18 -12.60 1.05
N PHE A 183 -0.96 -13.43 1.74
CA PHE A 183 -2.14 -12.96 2.50
C PHE A 183 -1.76 -11.95 3.58
N THR A 184 -0.61 -12.15 4.23
CA THR A 184 0.01 -11.20 5.16
C THR A 184 0.34 -9.86 4.48
N VAL A 185 0.98 -9.90 3.30
CA VAL A 185 1.26 -8.68 2.51
C VAL A 185 -0.04 -8.00 2.10
N LEU A 186 -1.03 -8.75 1.61
CA LEU A 186 -2.33 -8.22 1.20
C LEU A 186 -3.06 -7.55 2.38
N SER A 187 -2.96 -8.12 3.58
CA SER A 187 -3.52 -7.52 4.81
C SER A 187 -2.85 -6.18 5.13
N THR A 188 -1.55 -6.08 4.85
CA THR A 188 -0.79 -4.83 4.99
C THR A 188 -1.20 -3.81 3.94
N VAL A 189 -1.44 -4.24 2.70
CA VAL A 189 -2.00 -3.38 1.64
C VAL A 189 -3.37 -2.85 2.06
N VAL A 190 -4.25 -3.70 2.57
CA VAL A 190 -5.56 -3.26 3.11
C VAL A 190 -5.37 -2.20 4.20
N ALA A 191 -4.53 -2.46 5.20
CA ALA A 191 -4.28 -1.51 6.29
C ALA A 191 -3.78 -0.14 5.79
N ARG A 192 -2.91 -0.13 4.77
CA ARG A 192 -2.41 1.09 4.12
C ARG A 192 -3.52 1.89 3.44
N HIS A 193 -4.34 1.21 2.66
CA HIS A 193 -5.47 1.83 1.98
C HIS A 193 -6.49 2.41 2.97
N LEU A 194 -6.76 1.71 4.08
CA LEU A 194 -7.62 2.21 5.15
C LEU A 194 -7.04 3.47 5.79
N LEU A 195 -5.75 3.46 6.14
CA LEU A 195 -5.08 4.60 6.75
C LEU A 195 -5.13 5.84 5.86
N ALA A 196 -4.88 5.66 4.56
CA ALA A 196 -4.98 6.72 3.56
C ALA A 196 -6.41 7.27 3.46
N ALA A 197 -7.41 6.38 3.43
CA ALA A 197 -8.83 6.75 3.33
C ALA A 197 -9.35 7.47 4.60
N PHE A 198 -8.75 7.23 5.76
CA PHE A 198 -9.00 8.02 6.98
C PHE A 198 -8.35 9.42 6.96
N GLY A 199 -7.75 9.84 5.85
CA GLY A 199 -7.17 11.18 5.71
C GLY A 199 -5.85 11.36 6.43
N ARG A 200 -5.16 10.28 6.83
CA ARG A 200 -3.87 10.34 7.53
C ARG A 200 -2.66 10.47 6.58
N PHE A 201 -2.89 10.86 5.33
CA PHE A 201 -1.85 11.17 4.38
C PHE A 201 -1.30 12.59 4.62
N ARG A 202 -0.01 12.79 4.35
CA ARG A 202 0.68 14.06 4.65
C ARG A 202 0.89 14.90 3.40
N ARG A 203 0.29 16.08 3.33
CA ARG A 203 0.28 16.90 2.11
C ARG A 203 1.62 17.55 1.76
N SER A 204 2.54 17.63 2.71
CA SER A 204 3.83 18.30 2.54
C SER A 204 5.00 17.34 2.72
N VAL A 205 6.00 17.44 1.85
CA VAL A 205 7.29 16.76 2.00
C VAL A 205 8.38 17.82 2.08
N VAL A 206 9.22 17.72 3.11
CA VAL A 206 10.35 18.62 3.36
C VAL A 206 11.63 17.84 3.24
N LEU A 207 12.60 18.35 2.46
CA LEU A 207 13.92 17.74 2.36
C LEU A 207 15.01 18.76 2.05
N ASP A 208 16.24 18.47 2.47
CA ASP A 208 17.43 19.18 1.99
C ASP A 208 17.93 18.47 0.73
N PRO A 209 17.83 19.07 -0.47
CA PRO A 209 18.22 18.40 -1.70
C PRO A 209 19.74 18.13 -1.73
N LEU A 210 20.58 19.01 -1.18
CA LEU A 210 22.03 18.80 -1.21
C LEU A 210 22.46 17.59 -0.39
N ARG A 211 21.80 17.33 0.74
CA ARG A 211 22.10 16.18 1.61
C ARG A 211 21.31 14.94 1.25
N THR A 212 20.10 15.09 0.75
CA THR A 212 19.20 13.96 0.46
C THR A 212 19.39 13.44 -0.97
N LEU A 213 19.73 14.32 -1.91
CA LEU A 213 19.83 14.00 -3.35
C LEU A 213 21.27 14.05 -3.87
N PHE A 214 22.10 14.95 -3.31
CA PHE A 214 23.46 15.22 -3.80
C PHE A 214 24.56 14.94 -2.77
N ALA A 215 24.27 14.21 -1.68
CA ALA A 215 25.28 13.92 -0.67
C ALA A 215 26.48 13.17 -1.29
N PRO A 216 27.72 13.48 -0.86
CA PRO A 216 28.94 12.90 -1.41
C PRO A 216 29.17 11.43 -1.04
N VAL A 217 28.23 10.78 -0.35
CA VAL A 217 28.30 9.34 -0.05
C VAL A 217 27.67 8.59 -1.23
N SER A 218 28.48 8.33 -2.26
CA SER A 218 28.32 7.24 -3.25
C SER A 218 26.88 6.78 -3.54
N VAL A 219 25.98 7.71 -3.87
CA VAL A 219 24.63 7.37 -4.35
C VAL A 219 24.81 6.82 -5.77
N SER A 220 24.55 5.54 -5.97
CA SER A 220 24.70 4.92 -7.29
C SER A 220 23.72 5.59 -8.28
N THR A 221 23.97 5.45 -9.59
CA THR A 221 23.04 5.93 -10.62
C THR A 221 21.63 5.36 -10.43
N ALA A 222 21.50 4.14 -9.87
CA ALA A 222 20.24 3.50 -9.57
C ALA A 222 19.51 4.15 -8.37
N ASP A 223 20.23 4.51 -7.31
CA ASP A 223 19.66 5.20 -6.15
C ASP A 223 19.17 6.61 -6.52
N ARG A 224 19.87 7.28 -7.44
CA ARG A 224 19.39 8.54 -8.03
C ARG A 224 18.09 8.35 -8.79
N ALA A 225 17.99 7.32 -9.64
CA ALA A 225 16.75 7.00 -10.37
C ALA A 225 15.59 6.70 -9.41
N ALA A 226 15.80 5.94 -8.34
CA ALA A 226 14.77 5.64 -7.34
C ALA A 226 14.29 6.90 -6.58
N ILE A 227 15.20 7.82 -6.29
CA ILE A 227 14.88 9.12 -5.71
C ILE A 227 14.13 10.01 -6.72
N TYR A 228 14.45 9.93 -8.01
CA TYR A 228 13.70 10.64 -9.07
C TYR A 228 12.31 10.05 -9.32
N ASP A 229 12.17 8.72 -9.28
CA ASP A 229 10.88 8.03 -9.33
C ASP A 229 10.01 8.43 -8.13
N LEU A 230 10.61 8.53 -6.94
CA LEU A 230 9.93 9.05 -5.75
C LEU A 230 9.34 10.44 -5.99
N PHE A 231 10.10 11.34 -6.62
CA PHE A 231 9.62 12.68 -6.91
C PHE A 231 8.50 12.74 -7.94
N SER A 232 8.52 11.84 -8.92
CA SER A 232 7.42 11.64 -9.85
C SER A 232 6.15 11.15 -9.15
N VAL A 233 6.30 10.38 -8.06
CA VAL A 233 5.20 9.91 -7.20
C VAL A 233 4.71 10.98 -6.20
N ILE A 234 5.61 11.79 -5.64
CA ILE A 234 5.27 12.89 -4.72
C ILE A 234 4.57 14.05 -5.46
N GLY A 235 4.97 14.33 -6.70
CA GLY A 235 4.63 15.56 -7.42
C GLY A 235 3.21 15.70 -7.98
N VAL A 236 2.36 14.67 -7.92
CA VAL A 236 1.03 14.75 -8.55
C VAL A 236 0.02 15.52 -7.68
N ASP A 237 0.11 15.42 -6.34
CA ASP A 237 -0.86 16.04 -5.41
C ASP A 237 -0.24 16.59 -4.09
N ARG A 238 1.10 16.67 -3.98
CA ARG A 238 1.77 17.11 -2.73
C ARG A 238 2.63 18.35 -2.92
N ARG A 239 2.77 19.12 -1.85
CA ARG A 239 3.66 20.28 -1.77
C ARG A 239 5.06 19.81 -1.38
N LEU A 240 5.99 19.89 -2.31
CA LEU A 240 7.42 19.69 -2.03
C LEU A 240 8.03 21.00 -1.56
N GLU A 241 8.61 20.99 -0.36
CA GLU A 241 9.34 22.10 0.26
C GLU A 241 10.83 21.74 0.38
N LEU A 242 11.69 22.64 -0.10
CA LEU A 242 13.14 22.40 -0.15
C LEU A 242 13.85 23.24 0.92
N LEU A 243 14.51 22.56 1.86
CA LEU A 243 15.43 23.18 2.81
C LEU A 243 16.78 23.42 2.11
N SER A 244 16.88 24.49 1.31
CA SER A 244 18.14 24.80 0.61
C SER A 244 18.50 26.29 0.67
N VAL A 245 19.80 26.54 0.83
CA VAL A 245 20.44 27.88 0.74
C VAL A 245 20.49 28.41 -0.70
N ARG A 246 20.31 27.54 -1.72
CA ARG A 246 20.26 27.93 -3.14
C ARG A 246 19.11 27.25 -3.89
N PRO A 247 17.85 27.56 -3.56
CA PRO A 247 16.69 26.88 -4.12
C PRO A 247 16.62 27.09 -5.62
N GLY A 248 16.87 28.31 -6.13
CA GLY A 248 16.70 28.63 -7.55
C GLY A 248 17.54 27.75 -8.48
N VAL A 249 18.82 27.51 -8.15
CA VAL A 249 19.69 26.67 -8.98
C VAL A 249 19.30 25.19 -8.85
N MET A 250 18.96 24.74 -7.64
CA MET A 250 18.64 23.35 -7.39
C MET A 250 17.28 22.94 -7.97
N VAL A 251 16.29 23.81 -7.84
CA VAL A 251 14.96 23.68 -8.44
C VAL A 251 15.07 23.61 -9.96
N ASN A 252 15.90 24.47 -10.57
CA ASN A 252 16.11 24.45 -12.01
C ASN A 252 16.79 23.15 -12.48
N LEU A 253 17.79 22.65 -11.75
CA LEU A 253 18.40 21.34 -12.03
C LEU A 253 17.39 20.20 -11.88
N LEU A 254 16.60 20.21 -10.79
CA LEU A 254 15.58 19.19 -10.54
C LEU A 254 14.49 19.18 -11.62
N ILE A 255 14.02 20.35 -12.07
CA ILE A 255 13.03 20.48 -13.15
C ILE A 255 13.64 20.14 -14.52
N ALA A 256 14.87 20.56 -14.80
CA ALA A 256 15.52 20.29 -16.08
C ALA A 256 15.77 18.79 -16.30
N GLU A 257 16.18 18.09 -15.25
CA GLU A 257 16.35 16.62 -15.27
C GLU A 257 15.00 15.90 -15.19
N ASN A 258 13.92 16.56 -14.74
CA ASN A 258 12.60 15.97 -14.53
C ASN A 258 11.47 16.91 -14.98
N PRO A 259 11.19 17.03 -16.29
CA PRO A 259 10.19 17.96 -16.82
C PRO A 259 8.75 17.68 -16.34
N GLY A 260 8.48 16.51 -15.73
CA GLY A 260 7.20 16.17 -15.09
C GLY A 260 7.07 16.59 -13.62
N LEU A 261 8.15 17.08 -13.00
CA LEU A 261 8.18 17.47 -11.60
C LEU A 261 7.42 18.79 -11.36
N ARG A 262 6.31 18.73 -10.62
CA ARG A 262 5.59 19.93 -10.18
C ARG A 262 6.09 20.38 -8.81
N ILE A 263 7.07 21.28 -8.79
CA ILE A 263 7.48 21.97 -7.55
C ILE A 263 6.44 23.05 -7.24
N LEU A 264 5.50 22.74 -6.33
CA LEU A 264 4.39 23.64 -5.99
C LEU A 264 4.86 24.90 -5.25
N GLN A 265 5.92 24.81 -4.44
CA GLN A 265 6.52 25.97 -3.80
C GLN A 265 7.97 25.71 -3.40
N ALA A 266 8.94 26.30 -4.09
CA ALA A 266 10.31 26.36 -3.62
C ALA A 266 10.48 27.62 -2.77
N ARG A 267 10.34 27.52 -1.45
CA ARG A 267 10.79 28.60 -0.58
C ARG A 267 12.27 28.40 -0.30
N GLY A 268 13.07 29.37 -0.73
CA GLY A 268 14.33 29.58 -0.04
C GLY A 268 14.04 29.76 1.40
N ALA A 269 14.60 28.87 2.22
CA ALA A 269 14.73 29.13 3.63
C ALA A 269 15.19 30.59 3.75
N LEU A 270 14.49 31.33 4.62
CA LEU A 270 14.65 32.75 4.91
C LEU A 270 16.05 32.99 5.49
N TYR A 271 17.09 32.75 4.71
CA TYR A 271 18.46 33.09 5.03
C TYR A 271 18.62 34.54 4.63
N GLY A 272 18.85 35.36 5.66
CA GLY A 272 19.15 36.78 5.48
C GLY A 272 20.24 36.96 4.43
N ARG A 273 20.08 37.99 3.61
CA ARG A 273 21.14 38.48 2.72
C ARG A 273 22.42 38.72 3.54
N GLY A 274 23.37 37.78 3.48
CA GLY A 274 24.70 37.98 4.04
C GLY A 274 25.22 36.76 4.81
N GLY A 275 25.86 35.84 4.10
CA GLY A 275 26.62 34.73 4.67
C GLY A 275 27.46 34.11 3.55
N SER A 276 28.76 33.97 3.76
CA SER A 276 29.71 33.45 2.77
C SER A 276 29.44 31.97 2.44
N ALA A 277 30.06 31.48 1.38
CA ALA A 277 29.88 30.11 0.86
C ALA A 277 30.35 28.96 1.79
N ASP A 278 30.73 29.26 3.04
CA ASP A 278 31.26 28.33 4.05
C ASP A 278 30.31 28.07 5.23
N GLU A 279 29.10 28.66 5.25
CA GLU A 279 28.11 28.34 6.28
C GLU A 279 27.54 26.95 6.04
N THR A 280 28.14 26.01 6.75
CA THR A 280 27.67 24.64 6.93
C THR A 280 26.26 24.72 7.51
N ILE A 281 25.29 23.99 6.94
CA ILE A 281 23.91 23.95 7.50
C ILE A 281 24.02 23.43 8.94
N GLU A 282 23.86 24.30 9.92
CA GLU A 282 24.12 23.93 11.32
C GLU A 282 22.89 23.41 12.07
N ASP A 283 21.64 23.69 11.65
CA ASP A 283 20.49 23.16 12.40
C ASP A 283 19.15 23.06 11.60
N PRO A 284 18.82 21.90 10.99
CA PRO A 284 17.53 21.66 10.35
C PRO A 284 16.32 21.87 11.28
N ILE A 285 16.50 21.68 12.59
CA ILE A 285 15.43 21.85 13.58
C ILE A 285 15.07 23.32 13.72
N ARG A 286 16.07 24.22 13.66
CA ARG A 286 15.85 25.67 13.64
C ARG A 286 15.04 26.09 12.42
N ASP A 287 15.38 25.58 11.24
CA ASP A 287 14.67 25.92 10.00
C ASP A 287 13.23 25.42 10.01
N LEU A 288 13.00 24.17 10.43
CA LEU A 288 11.66 23.63 10.64
C LEU A 288 10.85 24.48 11.63
N ARG A 289 11.47 24.94 12.72
CA ARG A 289 10.80 25.80 13.72
C ARG A 289 10.32 27.10 13.11
N GLN A 290 11.14 27.73 12.27
CA GLN A 290 10.78 28.97 11.58
C GLN A 290 9.66 28.76 10.56
N LEU A 291 9.71 27.67 9.79
CA LEU A 291 8.67 27.34 8.81
C LEU A 291 7.32 27.01 9.48
N CYS A 292 7.35 26.31 10.61
CA CYS A 292 6.14 26.06 11.41
C CYS A 292 5.61 27.35 12.04
N ALA A 293 6.47 28.18 12.62
CA ALA A 293 6.07 29.45 13.26
C ALA A 293 5.45 30.45 12.27
N THR A 294 5.84 30.40 11.00
CA THR A 294 5.30 31.24 9.93
C THR A 294 4.06 30.65 9.25
N GLY A 295 3.57 29.49 9.72
CA GLY A 295 2.41 28.80 9.15
C GLY A 295 2.66 28.20 7.76
N VAL A 296 3.92 28.09 7.35
CA VAL A 296 4.31 27.54 6.04
C VAL A 296 4.19 26.03 6.05
N LEU A 297 4.54 25.40 7.18
CA LEU A 297 4.42 23.99 7.44
C LEU A 297 3.51 23.74 8.64
N ASP A 298 2.67 22.72 8.52
CA ASP A 298 2.01 22.09 9.66
C ASP A 298 2.72 20.75 9.92
N PRO A 299 3.32 20.54 11.11
CA PRO A 299 3.91 19.26 11.48
C PRO A 299 2.99 18.06 11.26
N HIS A 300 1.68 18.21 11.50
CA HIS A 300 0.68 17.14 11.33
C HIS A 300 0.37 16.80 9.87
N GLU A 301 0.85 17.60 8.93
CA GLU A 301 0.69 17.40 7.49
C GLU A 301 2.03 17.19 6.76
N THR A 302 3.13 17.10 7.51
CA THR A 302 4.49 17.12 6.95
C THR A 302 5.26 15.82 7.14
N VAL A 303 5.99 15.39 6.11
CA VAL A 303 7.04 14.37 6.18
C VAL A 303 8.40 15.03 5.93
N LEU A 304 9.36 14.85 6.84
CA LEU A 304 10.75 15.25 6.68
C LEU A 304 11.59 14.09 6.13
N LEU A 305 12.40 14.36 5.12
CA LEU A 305 13.45 13.46 4.64
C LEU A 305 14.81 14.08 4.95
N ASP A 306 15.57 13.42 5.82
CA ASP A 306 16.96 13.73 6.12
C ASP A 306 17.73 12.41 6.25
N VAL A 307 18.90 12.33 5.62
CA VAL A 307 19.78 11.14 5.65
C VAL A 307 20.31 10.81 7.05
N ARG A 308 20.23 11.76 7.99
CA ARG A 308 20.74 11.65 9.36
C ARG A 308 19.66 11.17 10.34
N PRO A 309 19.77 9.96 10.91
CA PRO A 309 18.78 9.43 11.85
C PRO A 309 18.63 10.25 13.14
N ASP A 310 19.71 10.86 13.61
CA ASP A 310 19.73 11.75 14.79
C ASP A 310 18.89 13.02 14.55
N VAL A 311 18.96 13.59 13.35
CA VAL A 311 18.12 14.74 12.97
C VAL A 311 16.66 14.34 12.83
N CYS A 312 16.37 13.20 12.20
CA CYS A 312 15.00 12.69 12.12
C CYS A 312 14.39 12.50 13.52
N SER A 313 15.16 11.91 14.44
CA SER A 313 14.74 11.69 15.83
C SER A 313 14.52 13.02 16.57
N ALA A 314 15.47 13.96 16.45
CA ALA A 314 15.36 15.28 17.05
C ALA A 314 14.17 16.08 16.49
N ALA A 315 13.88 15.96 15.20
CA ALA A 315 12.74 16.61 14.55
C ALA A 315 11.41 16.05 15.05
N MET A 316 11.26 14.74 15.15
CA MET A 316 10.04 14.12 15.69
C MET A 316 9.84 14.46 17.18
N ALA A 317 10.93 14.60 17.95
CA ALA A 317 10.85 15.05 19.35
C ALA A 317 10.48 16.53 19.47
N ALA A 318 11.02 17.39 18.61
CA ALA A 318 10.78 18.84 18.63
C ALA A 318 9.41 19.24 18.06
N PHE A 319 8.85 18.44 17.15
CA PHE A 319 7.60 18.73 16.44
C PHE A 319 6.63 17.54 16.55
N PRO A 320 5.81 17.48 17.61
CA PRO A 320 4.77 16.47 17.73
C PRO A 320 3.90 16.42 16.48
N GLY A 321 3.68 15.22 15.95
CA GLY A 321 2.92 15.02 14.72
C GLY A 321 3.75 15.00 13.44
N LEU A 322 4.98 15.54 13.41
CA LEU A 322 5.89 15.40 12.28
C LEU A 322 6.32 13.94 12.10
N VAL A 323 6.40 13.47 10.85
CA VAL A 323 7.03 12.19 10.52
C VAL A 323 8.36 12.46 9.86
N ALA A 324 9.47 11.95 10.40
CA ALA A 324 10.78 12.08 9.78
C ALA A 324 11.33 10.70 9.40
N VAL A 325 11.83 10.55 8.18
CA VAL A 325 12.25 9.25 7.63
C VAL A 325 13.68 9.36 7.13
N PRO A 326 14.63 8.61 7.74
CA PRO A 326 15.93 8.41 7.15
C PRO A 326 15.84 7.41 5.98
N PRO A 327 16.30 7.75 4.77
CA PRO A 327 16.28 6.84 3.61
C PRO A 327 17.10 5.55 3.79
N GLY A 328 18.11 5.56 4.66
CA GLY A 328 18.99 4.40 4.85
C GLY A 328 19.80 4.03 3.58
N ALA A 329 20.20 2.76 3.47
CA ALA A 329 21.01 2.26 2.37
C ALA A 329 20.23 1.90 1.09
N ASP A 330 18.90 1.71 1.18
CA ASP A 330 17.99 1.50 0.04
C ASP A 330 16.85 2.52 0.14
N PRO A 331 17.08 3.78 -0.31
CA PRO A 331 16.10 4.85 -0.22
C PRO A 331 14.78 4.49 -0.90
N GLY A 332 14.82 3.87 -2.08
CA GLY A 332 13.63 3.49 -2.82
C GLY A 332 12.74 2.51 -2.03
N HIS A 333 13.35 1.51 -1.40
CA HIS A 333 12.61 0.59 -0.53
C HIS A 333 12.08 1.27 0.73
N ALA A 334 12.92 2.03 1.45
CA ALA A 334 12.49 2.75 2.65
C ALA A 334 11.29 3.66 2.37
N PHE A 335 11.34 4.36 1.24
CA PHE A 335 10.30 5.26 0.77
C PHE A 335 8.99 4.57 0.39
N ALA A 336 9.05 3.40 -0.24
CA ALA A 336 7.86 2.60 -0.49
C ALA A 336 7.14 2.18 0.81
N HIS A 337 7.83 2.17 1.95
CA HIS A 337 7.29 1.86 3.28
C HIS A 337 6.81 3.07 4.09
N VAL A 338 6.82 4.28 3.54
CA VAL A 338 6.29 5.47 4.21
C VAL A 338 4.78 5.58 3.95
N TRP A 339 3.96 5.04 4.86
CA TRP A 339 2.49 5.00 4.68
C TRP A 339 1.85 6.40 4.69
N ALA A 340 2.52 7.37 5.32
CA ALA A 340 2.15 8.79 5.25
C ALA A 340 2.12 9.33 3.80
N TRP A 341 2.76 8.62 2.87
CA TRP A 341 2.77 8.90 1.44
C TRP A 341 1.72 8.18 0.61
N ASP A 342 0.90 7.33 1.21
CA ASP A 342 -0.24 6.79 0.49
C ASP A 342 -1.22 7.96 0.22
N PRO A 343 -1.56 8.26 -1.05
CA PRO A 343 -2.43 9.41 -1.33
C PRO A 343 -3.80 9.22 -0.70
N GLY A 344 -4.41 10.26 -0.10
CA GLY A 344 -5.81 10.15 0.39
C GLY A 344 -6.84 9.99 -0.73
N ARG A 345 -6.49 10.40 -1.95
CA ARG A 345 -7.12 9.98 -3.21
C ARG A 345 -6.07 9.22 -4.02
N LEU A 346 -5.92 7.96 -3.66
CA LEU A 346 -4.96 7.01 -4.24
C LEU A 346 -5.00 7.06 -5.79
N LEU A 347 -3.86 7.47 -6.37
CA LEU A 347 -3.67 7.73 -7.80
C LEU A 347 -4.02 6.52 -8.69
N PRO A 348 -4.50 6.74 -9.93
CA PRO A 348 -4.52 5.69 -10.95
C PRO A 348 -3.09 5.33 -11.35
N ILE A 349 -2.77 4.03 -11.34
CA ILE A 349 -1.51 3.52 -11.89
C ILE A 349 -1.58 3.64 -13.43
N LEU A 350 -0.57 4.28 -14.02
CA LEU A 350 -0.39 4.42 -15.46
C LEU A 350 -0.39 3.04 -16.15
N PRO A 351 -1.10 2.88 -17.29
CA PRO A 351 -1.01 1.66 -18.08
C PRO A 351 0.40 1.55 -18.67
N GLY A 352 1.17 0.54 -18.25
CA GLY A 352 2.48 0.23 -18.87
C GLY A 352 3.58 -0.36 -17.98
N ALA A 353 3.43 -0.41 -16.65
CA ALA A 353 4.48 -0.94 -15.76
C ALA A 353 4.02 -2.20 -15.01
N VAL A 354 3.92 -3.32 -15.74
CA VAL A 354 4.06 -4.65 -15.14
C VAL A 354 5.48 -5.09 -15.45
N PRO A 355 6.42 -5.07 -14.48
CA PRO A 355 7.70 -5.72 -14.73
C PRO A 355 7.45 -7.22 -14.85
N ALA A 356 7.88 -7.80 -15.96
CA ALA A 356 7.97 -9.25 -16.10
C ALA A 356 8.86 -9.77 -14.95
N LEU A 357 8.32 -10.68 -14.14
CA LEU A 357 9.08 -11.37 -13.11
C LEU A 357 10.00 -12.38 -13.81
N ASP A 358 11.30 -12.11 -13.78
CA ASP A 358 12.34 -13.00 -14.30
C ASP A 358 12.50 -14.22 -13.35
N PRO A 359 12.51 -15.49 -13.84
CA PRO A 359 12.39 -16.65 -12.96
C PRO A 359 13.68 -17.13 -12.28
N GLU A 360 14.87 -16.58 -12.58
CA GLU A 360 16.13 -17.16 -12.10
C GLU A 360 17.20 -16.14 -11.65
N SER A 361 17.40 -15.99 -10.33
CA SER A 361 18.73 -15.92 -9.69
C SER A 361 18.73 -15.80 -8.15
N PRO A 362 19.83 -16.19 -7.44
CA PRO A 362 19.81 -16.70 -6.07
C PRO A 362 20.30 -15.76 -4.94
N VAL A 363 19.63 -15.90 -3.78
CA VAL A 363 19.95 -15.78 -2.32
C VAL A 363 21.30 -15.20 -1.81
N LEU A 364 21.29 -14.36 -0.73
CA LEU A 364 21.99 -14.53 0.60
C LEU A 364 21.88 -13.29 1.58
N PRO A 365 22.20 -13.37 2.91
CA PRO A 365 21.26 -13.03 4.02
C PRO A 365 21.73 -12.06 5.15
N ALA A 366 20.82 -11.85 6.15
CA ALA A 366 20.97 -11.41 7.58
C ALA A 366 21.22 -9.91 7.87
N GLY A 367 20.69 -9.26 8.91
CA GLY A 367 19.96 -9.64 10.13
C GLY A 367 19.61 -8.38 10.96
N ASP A 368 18.84 -8.56 12.04
CA ASP A 368 18.19 -7.52 12.88
C ASP A 368 18.24 -7.94 14.37
N PRO A 369 18.47 -7.05 15.38
CA PRO A 369 17.38 -6.59 16.31
C PRO A 369 17.62 -5.22 17.05
N GLY A 370 17.04 -4.04 16.74
CA GLY A 370 15.75 -3.35 17.07
C GLY A 370 15.58 -2.61 18.42
N LEU A 371 14.43 -2.05 18.85
CA LEU A 371 13.06 -1.77 18.38
C LEU A 371 12.69 -0.48 19.19
N THR A 372 13.11 0.68 18.70
CA THR A 372 12.44 2.01 18.83
C THR A 372 12.93 2.94 17.71
N ASP A 373 13.40 2.30 16.64
CA ASP A 373 14.35 2.70 15.60
C ASP A 373 13.81 2.09 14.28
N ALA A 374 14.34 2.30 13.07
CA ALA A 374 13.81 1.63 11.86
C ALA A 374 13.76 0.09 12.01
N ASP A 375 14.67 -0.46 12.81
CA ASP A 375 14.73 -1.86 13.24
C ASP A 375 13.53 -2.31 14.11
N SER A 376 12.74 -1.36 14.61
CA SER A 376 11.47 -1.62 15.27
C SER A 376 10.48 -2.28 14.33
N LEU A 377 10.12 -1.53 13.30
CA LEU A 377 9.16 -1.99 12.33
C LEU A 377 9.71 -3.20 11.59
N HIS A 378 11.02 -3.24 11.33
CA HIS A 378 11.70 -4.37 10.70
C HIS A 378 11.61 -5.65 11.54
N ARG A 379 11.88 -5.61 12.85
CA ARG A 379 11.72 -6.79 13.73
C ARG A 379 10.31 -7.26 13.79
N GLU A 380 9.33 -6.36 13.85
CA GLU A 380 7.93 -6.77 13.93
C GLU A 380 7.45 -7.38 12.60
N VAL A 381 7.96 -6.88 11.47
CA VAL A 381 7.80 -7.52 10.15
C VAL A 381 8.52 -8.87 10.10
N LEU A 382 9.71 -9.03 10.67
CA LEU A 382 10.43 -10.30 10.75
C LEU A 382 9.78 -11.30 11.72
N ARG A 383 9.21 -10.81 12.83
CA ARG A 383 8.42 -11.59 13.80
C ARG A 383 7.16 -12.11 13.12
N HIS A 384 6.48 -11.24 12.37
CA HIS A 384 5.35 -11.63 11.55
C HIS A 384 5.75 -12.63 10.45
N ARG A 385 6.90 -12.44 9.77
CA ARG A 385 7.47 -13.46 8.85
C ARG A 385 7.77 -14.79 9.54
N ARG A 386 8.23 -14.78 10.81
CA ARG A 386 8.43 -16.01 11.60
C ARG A 386 7.11 -16.65 12.01
N THR A 387 6.13 -15.89 12.48
CA THR A 387 4.78 -16.41 12.80
C THR A 387 4.11 -17.02 11.57
N VAL A 388 4.24 -16.39 10.41
CA VAL A 388 3.77 -16.93 9.12
C VAL A 388 4.53 -18.20 8.74
N ARG A 389 5.84 -18.28 9.01
CA ARG A 389 6.66 -19.47 8.75
C ARG A 389 6.37 -20.62 9.71
N ASP A 390 6.13 -20.34 10.98
CA ASP A 390 5.83 -21.33 12.03
C ASP A 390 4.40 -21.85 11.89
N ALA A 391 3.43 -20.98 11.55
CA ALA A 391 2.08 -21.39 11.18
C ALA A 391 2.08 -22.28 9.92
N ALA A 392 2.94 -21.99 8.94
CA ALA A 392 3.13 -22.84 7.77
C ALA A 392 3.83 -24.18 8.11
N ALA A 393 4.69 -24.22 9.14
CA ALA A 393 5.36 -25.44 9.59
C ALA A 393 4.45 -26.34 10.45
N GLN A 394 3.62 -25.76 11.33
CA GLN A 394 2.61 -26.48 12.10
C GLN A 394 1.54 -27.11 11.19
N ALA A 395 1.07 -26.36 10.19
CA ALA A 395 0.11 -26.87 9.20
C ALA A 395 0.69 -28.00 8.32
N GLY A 396 2.02 -28.10 8.20
CA GLY A 396 2.71 -29.18 7.51
C GLY A 396 3.08 -30.39 8.39
N SER A 397 3.02 -30.26 9.73
CA SER A 397 3.41 -31.32 10.68
C SER A 397 2.24 -32.17 11.17
N ASP A 398 1.00 -31.71 11.03
CA ASP A 398 -0.20 -32.43 11.52
C ASP A 398 -0.83 -33.41 10.51
N ALA A 399 -0.07 -33.82 9.49
CA ALA A 399 -0.50 -34.87 8.55
C ALA A 399 0.62 -35.90 8.35
N VAL A 400 0.62 -36.94 9.20
CA VAL A 400 0.55 -38.37 8.83
C VAL A 400 0.56 -39.19 10.15
N PRO A 401 -0.56 -39.76 10.62
CA PRO A 401 -0.50 -40.91 11.50
C PRO A 401 -0.03 -42.11 10.66
N THR A 402 1.09 -42.71 11.06
CA THR A 402 1.67 -43.90 10.43
C THR A 402 0.67 -45.06 10.59
N PRO A 403 0.32 -45.81 9.53
CA PRO A 403 -0.59 -46.93 9.67
C PRO A 403 0.13 -48.08 10.39
N GLU A 404 -0.36 -48.44 11.57
CA GLU A 404 0.00 -49.68 12.25
C GLU A 404 -0.28 -50.88 11.34
N ARG A 405 0.77 -51.64 11.04
CA ARG A 405 0.68 -52.91 10.32
C ARG A 405 0.12 -53.97 11.26
N THR A 406 -1.13 -54.36 11.07
CA THR A 406 -1.69 -55.58 11.65
C THR A 406 -1.17 -56.80 10.89
N PRO A 407 -0.64 -57.84 11.56
CA PRO A 407 -0.15 -59.03 10.89
C PRO A 407 -1.31 -59.93 10.45
N CYS A 408 -1.22 -60.41 9.23
CA CYS A 408 -2.10 -61.42 8.66
C CYS A 408 -1.80 -62.79 9.28
N ALA A 409 -2.82 -63.53 9.72
CA ALA A 409 -2.76 -64.97 9.96
C ALA A 409 -4.19 -65.56 10.14
N PRO A 410 -4.39 -66.87 9.89
CA PRO A 410 -3.80 -67.74 8.87
C PRO A 410 -4.78 -68.12 7.75
#